data_AF-A0A1M5R136-F1
#
_entry.id   AF-A0A1M5R136-F1
#
_cell.length_a   1.000
_cell.length_b   1.000
_cell.length_c   1.000
_cell.angle_alpha   90.00
_cell.angle_beta   90.00
_cell.angle_gamma   90.00
#
_symmetry.space_group_name_H-M   'P 1'
#
loop_
_entity.id
_entity.type
_entity.pdbx_description
1 polymer ?
#
loop_
_entity_poly.entity_id
_entity_poly.type
_entity_poly.pdbx_seq_one_letter_code
_entity_poly.pdbx_strand_id
1 'polypeptide(L)'
;MKKSMDVDFYKKHDFGDEMREAVDSGRGFVGENMTPDQFFAMARARSEARKAEKASKAVTIRIPVRVIEGYKKKAASDGVGYQTLMNEVLEAALG
;
A
#
# COMPACT_ATOMS: atom_id res chain seq x y z
N MET A 1 12.43 5.68 -28.03
CA MET A 1 11.41 4.77 -28.57
C MET A 1 10.41 4.43 -27.47
N LYS A 2 9.17 4.91 -27.57
CA LYS A 2 8.09 4.49 -26.66
C LYS A 2 7.77 3.03 -26.99
N LYS A 3 7.91 2.12 -26.03
CA LYS A 3 7.50 0.72 -26.19
C LYS A 3 6.02 0.73 -26.58
N SER A 4 5.73 0.37 -27.83
CA SER A 4 4.38 0.00 -28.24
C SER A 4 3.98 -1.18 -27.39
N MET A 5 3.26 -0.91 -26.31
CA MET A 5 2.68 -1.94 -25.45
C MET A 5 1.84 -2.82 -26.37
N ASP A 6 2.20 -4.10 -26.40
CA ASP A 6 1.88 -5.04 -27.49
C ASP A 6 0.35 -5.17 -27.65
N VAL A 7 -0.20 -4.56 -28.70
CA VAL A 7 -1.65 -4.54 -28.96
C VAL A 7 -2.17 -5.96 -29.21
N ASP A 8 -1.31 -6.89 -29.62
CA ASP A 8 -1.68 -8.29 -29.82
C ASP A 8 -1.86 -9.05 -28.50
N PHE A 9 -1.19 -8.63 -27.42
CA PHE A 9 -1.41 -9.18 -26.08
C PHE A 9 -2.85 -8.93 -25.64
N TYR A 10 -3.33 -7.68 -25.75
CA TYR A 10 -4.68 -7.30 -25.32
C TYR A 10 -5.81 -7.90 -26.18
N LYS A 11 -5.53 -8.30 -27.41
CA LYS A 11 -6.51 -8.93 -28.30
C LYS A 11 -6.66 -10.43 -28.09
N LYS A 12 -5.62 -11.10 -27.57
CA LYS A 12 -5.58 -12.55 -27.40
C LYS A 12 -5.79 -12.99 -25.95
N HIS A 13 -5.60 -12.09 -24.99
CA HIS A 13 -5.87 -12.38 -23.60
C HIS A 13 -7.34 -12.13 -23.28
N ASP A 14 -8.01 -13.19 -22.82
CA ASP A 14 -9.29 -13.02 -22.14
C ASP A 14 -9.01 -12.50 -20.73
N PHE A 15 -9.40 -11.26 -20.46
CA PHE A 15 -9.30 -10.64 -19.15
C PHE A 15 -10.53 -10.93 -18.29
N GLY A 16 -11.50 -11.70 -18.78
CA GLY A 16 -12.76 -11.99 -18.09
C GLY A 16 -12.55 -12.59 -16.70
N ASP A 17 -11.65 -13.57 -16.57
CA ASP A 17 -11.37 -14.22 -15.29
C ASP A 17 -10.58 -13.31 -14.34
N GLU A 18 -9.59 -12.56 -14.84
CA GLU A 18 -8.83 -11.59 -14.04
C GLU A 18 -9.70 -10.43 -13.54
N MET A 19 -10.62 -9.95 -14.39
CA MET A 19 -11.58 -8.90 -14.04
C MET A 19 -12.61 -9.42 -13.05
N ARG A 20 -13.07 -10.66 -13.19
CA ARG A 20 -13.98 -11.30 -12.23
C ARG A 20 -13.30 -11.48 -10.87
N GLU A 21 -12.08 -12.00 -10.84
CA GLU A 21 -11.29 -12.12 -9.60
C GLU A 21 -11.04 -10.75 -8.96
N ALA A 22 -10.75 -9.73 -9.77
CA ALA A 22 -10.60 -8.37 -9.27
C ALA A 22 -11.91 -7.87 -8.64
N VAL A 23 -13.06 -8.02 -9.29
CA VAL A 23 -14.37 -7.62 -8.76
C VAL A 23 -14.70 -8.37 -7.46
N ASP A 24 -14.53 -9.69 -7.45
CA ASP A 24 -14.84 -10.54 -6.29
C ASP A 24 -13.94 -10.24 -5.08
N SER A 25 -12.67 -9.90 -5.33
CA SER A 25 -11.73 -9.46 -4.29
C SER A 25 -11.89 -7.98 -3.89
N GLY A 26 -12.91 -7.29 -4.41
CA GLY A 26 -13.16 -5.86 -4.17
C GLY A 26 -12.08 -4.95 -4.77
N ARG A 27 -11.17 -5.49 -5.58
CA ARG A 27 -10.07 -4.80 -6.26
C ARG A 27 -10.51 -4.14 -7.56
N GLY A 28 -11.47 -4.75 -8.25
CA GLY A 28 -12.09 -4.31 -9.49
C GLY A 28 -13.06 -3.16 -9.25
N PHE A 29 -13.13 -2.25 -10.22
CA PHE A 29 -14.04 -1.13 -10.19
C PHE A 29 -14.59 -0.93 -11.60
N VAL A 30 -15.92 -1.02 -11.71
CA VAL A 30 -16.64 -0.74 -12.94
C VAL A 30 -17.45 0.52 -12.66
N GLY A 31 -17.16 1.59 -13.41
CA GLY A 31 -17.95 2.82 -13.34
C GLY A 31 -19.20 2.66 -14.19
N GLU A 32 -20.35 2.45 -13.58
CA GLU A 32 -21.62 2.49 -14.29
C GLU A 32 -22.07 3.94 -14.49
N ASN A 33 -22.33 4.34 -15.74
CA ASN A 33 -22.86 5.66 -16.10
C ASN A 33 -22.03 6.86 -15.61
N MET A 34 -20.71 6.73 -15.58
CA MET A 34 -19.79 7.80 -15.16
C MET A 34 -19.04 8.37 -16.36
N THR A 35 -18.76 9.67 -16.36
CA THR A 35 -17.81 10.22 -17.34
C THR A 35 -16.39 9.74 -17.04
N PRO A 36 -15.49 9.71 -18.04
CA PRO A 36 -14.10 9.27 -17.82
C PRO A 36 -13.40 10.03 -16.68
N ASP A 37 -13.62 11.34 -16.57
CA ASP A 37 -13.02 12.16 -15.51
C ASP A 37 -13.53 11.79 -14.12
N GLN A 38 -14.84 11.50 -13.99
CA GLN A 38 -15.43 11.02 -12.74
C GLN A 38 -14.90 9.65 -12.35
N PHE A 39 -14.74 8.76 -13.33
CA PHE A 39 -14.14 7.44 -13.12
C PHE A 39 -12.70 7.56 -12.58
N PHE A 40 -11.86 8.38 -13.22
CA PHE A 40 -10.47 8.56 -12.78
C PHE A 40 -10.35 9.27 -11.43
N ALA A 41 -11.23 10.25 -11.13
CA ALA A 41 -11.27 10.90 -9.83
C ALA A 41 -11.63 9.90 -8.70
N MET A 42 -12.65 9.07 -8.92
CA MET A 42 -13.07 8.06 -7.95
C MET A 42 -12.02 6.94 -7.79
N ALA A 43 -11.38 6.52 -8.88
CA ALA A 43 -10.29 5.54 -8.84
C ALA A 43 -9.08 6.05 -8.03
N ARG A 44 -8.72 7.33 -8.18
CA ARG A 44 -7.67 7.97 -7.38
C ARG A 44 -8.04 7.99 -5.90
N ALA A 45 -9.25 8.44 -5.56
CA ALA A 45 -9.74 8.46 -4.18
C ALA A 45 -9.73 7.07 -3.52
N ARG A 46 -10.15 6.02 -4.25
CA ARG A 46 -10.06 4.63 -3.77
C ARG A 46 -8.62 4.15 -3.58
N SER A 47 -7.72 4.52 -4.49
CA SER A 47 -6.30 4.18 -4.38
C SER A 47 -5.67 4.82 -3.13
N GLU A 48 -6.00 6.09 -2.86
CA GLU A 48 -5.58 6.80 -1.65
C GLU A 48 -6.16 6.19 -0.38
N ALA A 49 -7.45 5.84 -0.38
CA ALA A 49 -8.08 5.15 0.75
C ALA A 49 -7.41 3.78 1.03
N ARG A 50 -7.09 3.01 -0.01
CA ARG A 50 -6.35 1.75 0.13
C ARG A 50 -4.92 1.96 0.61
N LYS A 51 -4.25 3.04 0.22
CA LYS A 51 -2.92 3.40 0.74
C LYS A 51 -3.01 3.74 2.23
N ALA A 52 -4.02 4.49 2.64
CA ALA A 52 -4.26 4.82 4.05
C ALA A 52 -4.57 3.56 4.88
N GLU A 53 -5.38 2.65 4.36
CA GLU A 53 -5.68 1.37 5.02
C GLU A 53 -4.46 0.43 5.08
N LYS A 54 -3.59 0.46 4.07
CA LYS A 54 -2.33 -0.29 4.10
C LYS A 54 -1.29 0.33 5.04
N ALA A 55 -1.32 1.66 5.22
CA ALA A 55 -0.42 2.36 6.15
C ALA A 55 -0.68 1.97 7.61
N SER A 56 -1.89 1.51 7.96
CA SER A 56 -2.22 1.06 9.33
C SER A 56 -1.93 -0.42 9.59
N LYS A 57 -1.46 -1.18 8.60
CA LYS A 57 -1.18 -2.60 8.79
C LYS A 57 0.03 -2.78 9.71
N ALA A 58 -0.19 -3.45 10.83
CA ALA A 58 0.87 -3.83 11.75
C ALA A 58 1.88 -4.73 11.04
N VAL A 59 3.15 -4.29 11.00
CA VAL A 59 4.26 -5.09 10.49
C VAL A 59 4.96 -5.73 11.69
N THR A 60 5.16 -7.04 11.63
CA THR A 60 5.95 -7.76 12.64
C THR A 60 7.37 -7.95 12.13
N ILE A 61 8.34 -7.39 12.85
CA ILE A 61 9.77 -7.54 12.56
C ILE A 61 10.44 -8.33 13.68
N ARG A 62 11.35 -9.25 13.31
CA ARG A 62 12.15 -10.01 14.27
C ARG A 62 13.46 -9.29 14.54
N ILE A 63 13.62 -8.80 15.76
CA ILE A 63 14.83 -8.09 16.20
C ILE A 63 15.43 -8.85 17.39
N PRO A 64 16.76 -8.97 17.50
CA PRO A 64 17.40 -9.57 18.66
C PRO A 64 17.00 -8.88 19.98
N VAL A 65 16.78 -9.67 21.04
CA VAL A 65 16.31 -9.17 22.34
C VAL A 65 17.21 -8.07 22.90
N ARG A 66 18.54 -8.23 22.80
CA ARG A 66 19.52 -7.22 23.26
C ARG A 66 19.32 -5.85 22.62
N VAL A 67 18.92 -5.83 21.36
CA VAL A 67 18.68 -4.59 20.60
C VAL A 67 17.37 -3.94 21.07
N ILE A 68 16.31 -4.74 21.24
CA ILE A 68 15.01 -4.27 21.77
C ILE A 68 15.18 -3.64 23.15
N GLU A 69 15.94 -4.28 24.04
CA GLU A 69 16.21 -3.75 25.38
C GLU A 69 16.98 -2.42 25.35
N GLY A 70 17.94 -2.29 24.42
CA GLY A 70 18.65 -1.02 24.19
C GLY A 70 17.71 0.12 23.81
N TYR A 71 16.83 -0.12 22.83
CA TYR A 71 15.85 0.86 22.40
C TYR A 71 14.79 1.17 23.47
N LYS A 72 14.37 0.19 24.27
CA LYS A 72 13.48 0.44 25.41
C LYS A 72 14.11 1.36 26.46
N LYS A 73 15.39 1.15 26.77
CA LYS A 73 16.13 2.02 27.70
C LYS A 73 16.28 3.43 27.15
N LYS A 74 16.59 3.54 25.85
CA LYS A 74 16.66 4.84 25.17
C LYS A 74 15.32 5.57 25.20
N ALA A 75 14.23 4.89 24.83
CA ALA A 75 12.88 5.46 24.88
C ALA A 75 12.51 5.96 26.29
N ALA A 76 12.84 5.18 27.33
CA ALA A 76 12.63 5.58 28.71
C ALA A 76 13.47 6.81 29.11
N SER A 77 14.72 6.90 28.64
CA SER A 77 15.59 8.07 28.86
C SER A 77 15.06 9.33 28.17
N ASP A 78 14.51 9.16 26.97
CA ASP A 78 13.97 10.25 26.14
C ASP A 78 12.54 10.63 26.56
N GLY A 79 11.94 9.91 27.53
CA GLY A 79 10.59 10.15 28.02
C GLY A 79 9.49 9.80 27.00
N VAL A 80 9.81 9.06 25.95
CA VAL A 80 8.87 8.70 24.87
C VAL A 80 8.51 7.22 24.91
N GLY A 81 7.37 6.87 24.32
CA GLY A 81 6.98 5.48 24.14
C GLY A 81 7.93 4.75 23.21
N TYR A 82 8.24 3.48 23.52
CA TYR A 82 9.09 2.63 22.66
C TYR A 82 8.61 2.56 21.21
N GLN A 83 7.29 2.48 20.99
CA GLN A 83 6.72 2.43 19.65
C GLN A 83 6.91 3.74 18.88
N THR A 84 6.84 4.89 19.57
CA THR A 84 7.11 6.21 18.99
C THR A 84 8.56 6.30 18.53
N LEU A 85 9.50 5.96 19.41
CA LEU A 85 10.93 5.94 19.05
C LEU A 85 11.22 5.01 17.86
N MET A 86 10.59 3.83 17.83
CA MET A 86 10.78 2.89 16.72
C MET A 86 10.24 3.42 15.40
N ASN A 87 9.11 4.12 15.42
CA ASN A 87 8.56 4.75 14.21
C ASN A 87 9.51 5.84 13.68
N GLU A 88 10.03 6.70 14.56
CA GLU A 88 11.00 7.73 14.18
C GLU A 88 12.28 7.15 13.57
N VAL A 89 12.81 6.07 14.15
CA VAL A 89 14.00 5.38 13.63
C VAL A 89 13.73 4.78 12.26
N LEU A 90 12.55 4.19 12.05
CA LEU A 90 12.16 3.61 10.78
C LEU A 90 11.92 4.68 9.71
N GLU A 91 11.29 5.80 10.06
CA GLU A 91 11.12 6.95 9.17
C GLU A 91 12.47 7.54 8.75
N ALA A 92 13.40 7.72 9.68
CA ALA A 92 14.75 8.23 9.37
C ALA A 92 15.58 7.28 8.48
N ALA A 93 15.27 5.99 8.46
CA ALA A 93 15.97 5.01 7.63
C ALA A 93 15.35 4.86 6.21
N LEU A 94 14.09 5.26 6.05
CA LEU A 94 13.33 5.13 4.80
C LEU A 94 13.14 6.46 4.04
N GLY A 95 13.28 7.59 4.73
CA GLY A 95 13.27 8.94 4.16
C GLY A 95 14.63 9.40 3.64
#